data_AF-A0A952KHA1-F1
#
_entry.id   AF-A0A952KHA1-F1
#
_cell.length_a   1.000
_cell.length_b   1.000
_cell.length_c   1.000
_cell.angle_alpha   90.00
_cell.angle_beta   90.00
_cell.angle_gamma   90.00
#
_symmetry.space_group_name_H-M   'P 1'
#
loop_
_entity.id
_entity.type
_entity.pdbx_description
1 polymer ?
#
loop_
_entity_poly.entity_id
_entity_poly.type
_entity_poly.pdbx_seq_one_letter_code
_entity_poly.pdbx_strand_id
1 'polypeptide(L)'
;DPELAAIEAGAQDFEPGEEEGTTLFVTDAVDLDLVSRALPAQGFTVLSAKLGYRAKNPIAPASLSAAELEEVEAFLAAIDGNDDVQNVYAGLAG
;
A
#
# COMPACT_ATOMS: atom_id res chain seq x y z
N ASP A 1 -6.08 17.06 -9.08
CA ASP A 1 -6.67 15.89 -9.75
C ASP A 1 -5.68 14.74 -9.63
N PRO A 2 -6.02 13.66 -8.91
CA PRO A 2 -5.12 12.52 -8.68
C PRO A 2 -4.59 11.86 -9.96
N GLU A 3 -5.42 11.71 -11.00
CA GLU A 3 -5.02 11.01 -12.22
C GLU A 3 -3.96 11.81 -12.98
N LEU A 4 -4.22 13.09 -13.23
CA LEU A 4 -3.25 13.98 -13.86
C LEU A 4 -1.95 14.08 -13.05
N ALA A 5 -2.05 14.17 -11.72
CA ALA A 5 -0.89 14.25 -10.85
C ALA A 5 -0.04 12.97 -10.90
N ALA A 6 -0.67 11.79 -10.96
CA ALA A 6 0.03 10.52 -11.09
C ALA A 6 0.84 10.46 -12.40
N ILE A 7 0.23 10.84 -13.52
CA ILE A 7 0.89 10.87 -14.83
C ILE A 7 2.08 11.85 -14.84
N GLU A 8 1.85 13.08 -14.38
CA GLU A 8 2.88 14.14 -14.41
C GLU A 8 4.00 13.90 -13.39
N ALA A 9 3.72 13.25 -12.27
CA ALA A 9 4.72 12.92 -11.26
C ALA A 9 5.49 11.62 -11.58
N GLY A 10 4.99 10.78 -12.49
CA GLY A 10 5.58 9.49 -12.82
C GLY A 10 5.19 8.34 -11.87
N ALA A 11 4.03 8.43 -11.24
CA ALA A 11 3.46 7.33 -10.47
C ALA A 11 2.94 6.22 -11.39
N GLN A 12 3.02 4.97 -10.94
CA GLN A 12 2.52 3.79 -11.64
C GLN A 12 1.00 3.66 -11.51
N ASP A 13 0.43 4.08 -10.39
CA ASP A 13 -1.01 4.03 -10.11
C ASP A 13 -1.40 5.03 -9.02
N PHE A 14 -2.69 5.20 -8.79
CA PHE A 14 -3.23 5.96 -7.68
C PHE A 14 -4.54 5.37 -7.17
N GLU A 15 -4.78 5.48 -5.87
CA GLU A 15 -6.01 5.01 -5.23
C GLU A 15 -6.41 5.92 -4.06
N PRO A 16 -7.68 5.86 -3.59
CA PRO A 16 -8.06 6.53 -2.35
C PRO A 16 -7.14 6.10 -1.20
N GLY A 17 -6.67 7.06 -0.41
CA GLY A 17 -5.87 6.75 0.78
C GLY A 17 -6.71 6.22 1.94
N GLU A 18 -6.04 5.84 3.03
CA GLU A 18 -6.68 5.30 4.24
C GLU A 18 -7.59 6.34 4.93
N GLU A 19 -7.21 7.61 4.88
CA GLU A 19 -7.99 8.72 5.45
C GLU A 19 -8.82 9.43 4.38
N GLU A 20 -10.04 9.84 4.73
CA GLU A 20 -10.92 10.58 3.82
C GLU A 20 -10.24 11.84 3.29
N GLY A 21 -10.26 12.02 1.96
CA GLY A 21 -9.61 13.13 1.29
C GLY A 21 -8.11 12.95 1.03
N THR A 22 -7.53 11.80 1.39
CA THR A 22 -6.15 11.46 1.02
C THR A 22 -6.08 10.59 -0.23
N THR A 23 -4.91 10.56 -0.87
CA THR A 23 -4.64 9.77 -2.07
C THR A 23 -3.33 9.03 -1.87
N LEU A 24 -3.33 7.74 -2.18
CA LEU A 24 -2.13 6.92 -2.23
C LEU A 24 -1.65 6.85 -3.68
N PHE A 25 -0.42 7.30 -3.92
CA PHE A 25 0.26 7.15 -5.20
C PHE A 25 1.20 5.96 -5.12
N VAL A 26 1.10 5.04 -6.08
CA VAL A 26 1.94 3.85 -6.19
C VAL A 26 3.07 4.13 -7.16
N THR A 27 4.29 3.73 -6.81
CA THR A 27 5.48 3.99 -7.63
C THR A 27 6.30 2.72 -7.77
N ASP A 28 7.23 2.70 -8.73
CA ASP A 28 8.36 1.79 -8.62
C ASP A 28 9.24 2.18 -7.42
N ALA A 29 9.91 1.19 -6.83
CA ALA A 29 10.70 1.40 -5.62
C ALA A 29 11.81 2.44 -5.79
N VAL A 30 12.39 2.53 -6.99
CA VAL A 30 13.47 3.48 -7.31
C VAL A 30 12.95 4.91 -7.57
N ASP A 31 11.66 5.06 -7.88
CA ASP A 31 11.06 6.33 -8.26
C ASP A 31 10.32 7.01 -7.09
N LEU A 32 10.18 6.33 -5.94
CA LEU A 32 9.43 6.82 -4.77
C LEU A 32 9.80 8.27 -4.40
N ASP A 33 11.10 8.53 -4.32
CA ASP A 33 11.61 9.84 -3.93
C ASP A 33 11.38 10.91 -5.02
N LEU A 34 11.54 10.55 -6.30
CA LEU A 34 11.30 11.46 -7.43
C LEU A 34 9.83 11.88 -7.48
N VAL A 35 8.91 10.90 -7.41
CA VAL A 35 7.47 11.13 -7.42
C VAL A 35 7.05 11.97 -6.22
N SER A 36 7.55 11.64 -5.01
CA SER A 36 7.25 12.39 -3.79
C SER A 36 7.65 13.86 -3.88
N ARG A 37 8.72 14.20 -4.59
CA ARG A 37 9.14 15.61 -4.79
C ARG A 37 8.35 16.33 -5.87
N ALA A 38 7.76 15.61 -6.83
CA ALA A 38 6.99 16.17 -7.93
C ALA A 38 5.53 16.50 -7.53
N LEU A 39 4.92 15.69 -6.65
CA LEU A 39 3.53 15.85 -6.21
C LEU A 39 3.15 17.25 -5.65
N PRO A 40 4.02 17.96 -4.90
CA PRO A 40 3.75 19.33 -4.48
C PRO A 40 3.48 20.32 -5.61
N ALA A 41 4.12 20.16 -6.77
CA ALA A 41 3.86 21.00 -7.94
C ALA A 41 2.45 20.76 -8.53
N GLN A 42 1.86 19.60 -8.24
CA GLN A 42 0.50 19.20 -8.62
C GLN A 42 -0.55 19.56 -7.54
N GLY A 43 -0.15 20.29 -6.49
CA GLY A 43 -1.05 20.75 -5.42
C GLY A 43 -1.29 19.73 -4.30
N PHE A 44 -0.52 18.65 -4.24
CA PHE A 44 -0.60 17.65 -3.16
C PHE A 44 0.40 17.96 -2.04
N THR A 45 -0.03 17.78 -0.79
CA THR A 45 0.89 17.75 0.35
C THR A 45 1.25 16.30 0.64
N VAL A 46 2.53 15.94 0.55
CA VAL A 46 2.98 14.58 0.87
C VAL A 46 2.98 14.39 2.38
N LEU A 47 2.06 13.55 2.88
CA LEU A 47 1.95 13.21 4.29
C LEU A 47 2.98 12.16 4.72
N SER A 48 3.24 11.19 3.84
CA SER A 48 4.25 10.15 4.04
C SER A 48 4.73 9.58 2.71
N ALA A 49 5.93 9.00 2.71
CA ALA A 49 6.48 8.22 1.61
C ALA A 49 7.21 7.00 2.20
N LYS A 50 6.82 5.80 1.79
CA LYS A 50 7.35 4.54 2.34
C LYS A 50 7.52 3.49 1.25
N LEU A 51 8.57 2.67 1.38
CA LEU A 51 8.72 1.45 0.61
C LEU A 51 7.88 0.34 1.25
N GLY A 52 7.29 -0.52 0.42
CA GLY A 52 6.52 -1.67 0.88
C GLY A 52 6.27 -2.65 -0.25
N TYR A 53 5.56 -3.74 0.07
CA TYR A 53 5.20 -4.76 -0.90
C TYR A 53 3.69 -4.77 -1.10
N ARG A 54 3.26 -4.77 -2.37
CA ARG A 54 1.86 -4.90 -2.78
C ARG A 54 1.66 -6.20 -3.53
N ALA A 55 0.66 -6.98 -3.13
CA ALA A 55 0.30 -8.20 -3.83
C ALA A 55 -0.29 -7.89 -5.20
N LYS A 56 0.24 -8.53 -6.25
CA LYS A 56 -0.27 -8.36 -7.62
C LYS A 56 -1.65 -9.00 -7.83
N ASN A 57 -1.92 -10.08 -7.11
CA ASN A 57 -3.18 -10.82 -7.13
C ASN A 57 -3.60 -11.07 -5.66
N PRO A 58 -4.20 -10.07 -4.99
CA PRO A 58 -4.63 -10.25 -3.61
C PRO A 58 -5.80 -11.23 -3.52
N ILE A 59 -5.91 -11.90 -2.38
CA ILE A 59 -7.03 -12.77 -2.04
C ILE A 59 -7.99 -11.98 -1.14
N ALA A 60 -9.26 -11.92 -1.54
CA ALA A 60 -10.29 -11.31 -0.71
C ALA A 60 -10.51 -12.16 0.55
N PRO A 61 -10.47 -11.60 1.77
CA PRO A 61 -10.74 -12.35 3.00
C PRO A 61 -12.09 -13.08 2.97
N ALA A 62 -13.10 -12.47 2.34
CA ALA A 62 -14.43 -13.05 2.16
C ALA A 62 -14.47 -14.31 1.26
N SER A 63 -13.40 -14.61 0.52
CA SER A 63 -13.29 -15.84 -0.29
C SER A 63 -12.79 -17.05 0.51
N LEU A 64 -12.29 -16.83 1.74
CA LEU A 64 -11.86 -17.88 2.64
C LEU A 64 -13.02 -18.34 3.52
N SER A 65 -13.02 -19.62 3.89
CA SER A 65 -13.86 -20.07 5.00
C SER A 65 -13.37 -19.47 6.32
N ALA A 66 -14.25 -19.45 7.34
CA ALA A 66 -13.89 -18.94 8.66
C ALA A 66 -12.68 -19.67 9.28
N ALA A 67 -12.57 -20.98 9.05
CA ALA A 67 -11.45 -21.78 9.57
C ALA A 67 -10.12 -21.45 8.86
N GLU A 68 -10.14 -21.25 7.54
CA GLU A 68 -8.95 -20.84 6.78
C GLU A 68 -8.52 -19.43 7.15
N LEU A 69 -9.47 -18.50 7.35
CA LEU A 69 -9.16 -17.15 7.78
C LEU A 69 -8.54 -17.15 9.19
N GLU A 70 -9.10 -17.91 10.13
CA GLU A 70 -8.57 -18.07 11.48
C GLU A 70 -7.13 -18.63 11.46
N GLU A 71 -6.86 -19.63 10.62
CA GLU A 71 -5.52 -20.19 10.47
C GLU A 71 -4.53 -19.16 9.94
N VAL A 72 -4.92 -18.38 8.93
CA VAL A 72 -4.05 -17.33 8.36
C VAL A 72 -3.80 -16.22 9.38
N GLU A 73 -4.82 -15.75 10.10
CA GLU A 73 -4.68 -14.74 11.14
C GLU A 73 -3.76 -15.21 12.27
N ALA A 74 -3.93 -16.45 12.75
CA ALA A 74 -3.08 -17.03 13.80
C ALA A 74 -1.62 -17.14 13.34
N PHE A 75 -1.38 -17.54 12.09
CA PHE A 75 -0.05 -17.59 11.50
C PHE A 75 0.58 -16.19 11.41
N LEU A 76 -0.14 -15.20 10.87
CA LEU A 76 0.38 -13.84 10.71
C LEU A 76 0.66 -13.17 12.06
N ALA A 77 -0.19 -13.38 13.07
CA ALA A 77 0.04 -12.85 14.42
C ALA A 77 1.28 -13.45 15.08
N ALA A 78 1.56 -14.76 14.87
CA ALA A 78 2.76 -15.39 15.39
C ALA A 78 4.04 -14.87 14.73
N ILE A 79 3.99 -14.51 13.45
CA ILE A 79 5.10 -13.88 12.73
C ILE A 79 5.30 -12.43 13.19
N ASP A 80 4.23 -11.64 13.28
CA ASP A 80 4.29 -10.24 13.70
C ASP A 80 4.79 -10.08 15.15
N GLY A 81 4.51 -11.06 16.02
CA GLY A 81 4.98 -11.08 17.40
C GLY A 81 6.46 -11.43 17.59
N ASN A 82 7.20 -11.72 16.51
CA ASN A 82 8.64 -12.00 16.57
C ASN A 82 9.45 -10.70 16.53
N ASP A 83 10.41 -10.54 17.44
CA ASP A 83 11.21 -9.31 17.60
C ASP A 83 12.12 -8.98 16.42
N ASP A 84 12.51 -9.98 15.63
CA ASP A 84 13.30 -9.79 14.41
C ASP A 84 12.44 -9.35 13.22
N VAL A 85 11.11 -9.53 13.28
CA VAL A 85 10.20 -9.16 12.20
C VAL A 85 9.95 -7.66 12.23
N GLN A 86 10.27 -6.99 11.12
CA GLN A 86 10.11 -5.54 11.00
C GLN A 86 8.75 -5.13 10.42
N ASN A 87 8.25 -5.90 9.44
CA ASN A 87 6.99 -5.64 8.75
C ASN A 87 6.42 -6.95 8.20
N VAL A 88 5.09 -7.08 8.22
CA VAL A 88 4.36 -8.18 7.58
C VAL A 88 3.52 -7.62 6.42
N TYR A 89 3.69 -8.18 5.22
CA TYR A 89 2.93 -7.80 4.03
C TYR A 89 2.09 -9.00 3.57
N ALA A 90 0.84 -9.06 3.99
CA ALA A 90 -0.08 -10.12 3.60
C ALA A 90 -0.74 -9.82 2.25
N GLY A 91 -0.91 -10.84 1.42
CA GLY A 91 -1.68 -10.75 0.17
C GLY A 91 -3.20 -10.79 0.38
N LEU A 92 -3.69 -10.45 1.57
CA LEU A 92 -5.11 -10.40 1.91
C LEU A 92 -5.62 -8.97 1.73
N ALA A 93 -6.34 -8.72 0.65
CA ALA A 93 -6.93 -7.41 0.36
C ALA A 93 -8.12 -7.58 -0.60
N GLY A 94 -9.07 -6.65 -0.55
CA GLY A 94 -10.29 -6.67 -1.35
C GLY A 94 -11.49 -6.11 -0.61
#